data_AF-A0A8C2IUS1-F1
#
_entry.id   AF-A0A8C2IUS1-F1
#
_cell.length_a   1.000
_cell.length_b   1.000
_cell.length_c   1.000
_cell.angle_alpha   90.00
_cell.angle_beta   90.00
_cell.angle_gamma   90.00
#
_symmetry.space_group_name_H-M   'P 1'
#
loop_
_entity.id
_entity.type
_entity.pdbx_description
1 polymer ?
#
loop_
_entity_poly.entity_id
_entity_poly.type
_entity_poly.pdbx_seq_one_letter_code
_entity_poly.pdbx_strand_id
1 'polypeptide(L)' 'MECPHLSSSVCMTVDPTRFPNGSPSSWCCSVCRSNKSPWVCLTCLSVHCGRKT' A
#
# COMPACT_ATOMS: atom_id res chain seq x y z
N MET A 1 10.85 -0.73 17.17
CA MET A 1 11.56 0.45 16.64
C MET A 1 10.73 0.99 15.50
N GLU A 2 10.35 2.26 15.57
CA GLU A 2 9.60 2.92 14.49
C GLU A 2 10.60 3.43 13.43
N CYS A 3 10.23 3.38 12.15
CA CYS A 3 11.13 3.90 11.13
C CYS A 3 11.12 5.45 11.20
N PRO A 4 12.30 6.11 11.21
CA PRO A 4 12.37 7.57 11.31
C PRO A 4 11.67 8.28 10.14
N HIS A 5 11.47 7.57 9.02
CA HIS A 5 10.77 8.07 7.84
C HIS A 5 9.24 8.01 7.96
N LEU A 6 8.69 7.33 8.98
CA LEU A 6 7.24 7.08 9.10
C LEU A 6 6.44 8.38 9.10
N SER A 7 6.80 9.30 9.98
CA SER A 7 6.08 10.57 10.15
C SER A 7 6.12 11.46 8.90
N SER A 8 7.14 11.33 8.06
CA SER A 8 7.27 12.11 6.82
C SER A 8 6.63 11.43 5.61
N SER A 9 6.41 10.12 5.66
CA SER A 9 5.96 9.33 4.50
C SER A 9 4.46 9.04 4.50
N VAL A 10 3.82 9.17 5.68
CA VAL A 10 2.39 8.93 5.85
C VAL A 10 1.60 10.16 5.40
N CYS A 11 0.60 9.95 4.56
CA CYS A 11 -0.41 10.98 4.30
C CYS A 11 -1.16 11.27 5.62
N MET A 12 -1.14 12.52 6.09
CA MET A 12 -1.71 12.90 7.39
C MET A 12 -3.21 12.58 7.52
N THR A 13 -3.91 12.41 6.40
CA THR A 13 -5.29 11.96 6.32
C THR A 13 -5.35 10.56 5.69
N VAL A 14 -5.15 9.54 6.53
CA VAL A 14 -5.46 8.17 6.17
C VAL A 14 -6.97 7.98 6.35
N ASP A 15 -7.70 7.91 5.24
CA ASP A 15 -9.09 7.47 5.25
C ASP A 15 -9.12 5.94 5.10
N PRO A 16 -9.52 5.19 6.15
CA PRO A 16 -9.56 3.73 6.11
C PRO A 16 -10.52 3.19 5.05
N THR A 17 -11.54 3.98 4.68
CA THR A 17 -12.53 3.58 3.68
C THR A 17 -11.96 3.53 2.26
N ARG A 18 -10.79 4.15 2.06
CA ARG A 18 -10.06 4.14 0.78
C ARG A 18 -9.27 2.85 0.55
N PHE A 19 -9.09 2.03 1.59
CA PHE A 19 -8.40 0.76 1.43
C PHE A 19 -9.29 -0.25 0.69
N PRO A 20 -8.69 -1.09 -0.18
CA PRO A 20 -9.44 -2.11 -0.88
C PRO A 20 -9.99 -3.16 0.09
N ASN A 21 -11.24 -3.56 -0.13
CA ASN A 21 -11.90 -4.62 0.63
C ASN A 21 -11.24 -5.98 0.37
N GLY A 22 -11.35 -6.87 1.35
CA GLY A 22 -10.82 -8.23 1.28
C GLY A 22 -9.44 -8.39 1.92
N SER A 23 -8.87 -9.60 1.83
CA SER A 23 -7.56 -9.90 2.40
C SER A 23 -6.44 -9.26 1.57
N PRO A 24 -5.30 -8.86 2.17
CA PRO A 24 -4.18 -8.28 1.42
C PRO A 24 -3.73 -9.11 0.21
N SER A 25 -3.82 -10.43 0.30
CA SER A 25 -3.51 -11.38 -0.79
C SER A 25 -4.41 -11.27 -2.02
N SER A 26 -5.61 -10.70 -1.91
CA SER A 26 -6.53 -10.49 -3.04
C SER A 26 -6.34 -9.14 -3.72
N TRP A 27 -5.52 -8.25 -3.16
CA TRP A 27 -5.28 -6.93 -3.72
C TRP A 27 -4.39 -7.02 -4.97
N CYS A 28 -4.68 -6.17 -5.96
CA CYS A 28 -3.95 -6.10 -7.21
C CYS A 28 -3.24 -4.76 -7.35
N CYS A 29 -2.00 -4.79 -7.85
CA CYS A 29 -1.24 -3.58 -8.20
C CYS A 29 -2.05 -2.69 -9.16
N SER A 30 -2.18 -1.40 -8.85
CA SER A 30 -2.89 -0.43 -9.67
C SER A 30 -2.26 -0.23 -11.06
N VAL A 31 -0.99 -0.61 -11.25
CA VAL A 31 -0.27 -0.47 -12.52
C VAL A 31 -0.30 -1.75 -13.34
N CYS A 32 0.20 -2.86 -12.81
CA CYS A 32 0.39 -4.11 -13.56
C CYS A 32 -0.62 -5.22 -13.23
N ARG A 33 -1.56 -4.95 -12.32
CA ARG A 33 -2.63 -5.88 -11.87
C ARG A 33 -2.14 -7.18 -11.23
N SER A 34 -0.83 -7.30 -10.92
CA SER A 34 -0.31 -8.45 -10.18
C SER A 34 -0.77 -8.42 -8.73
N ASN A 35 -1.12 -9.60 -8.20
CA ASN A 35 -1.42 -9.85 -6.79
C ASN A 35 -0.21 -10.46 -6.04
N LYS A 36 0.97 -10.54 -6.68
CA LYS A 36 2.19 -11.01 -6.01
C LYS A 36 2.77 -9.89 -5.16
N SER A 37 2.94 -10.16 -3.86
CA SER A 37 3.48 -9.21 -2.87
C SER A 37 2.82 -7.82 -2.95
N PRO A 38 1.52 -7.72 -2.66
CA PRO A 38 0.81 -6.44 -2.69
C PRO A 38 1.16 -5.60 -1.46
N TRP A 39 1.38 -4.31 -1.67
CA TRP A 39 1.67 -3.30 -0.66
C TRP A 39 0.80 -2.07 -0.86
N VAL A 40 0.34 -1.46 0.23
CA VAL A 40 -0.31 -0.15 0.16
C VAL A 40 0.73 0.95 0.38
N CYS A 41 0.74 1.94 -0.50
CA CYS A 41 1.54 3.12 -0.32
C CYS A 41 0.90 4.03 0.75
N LEU A 42 1.62 4.31 1.84
CA LEU A 42 1.14 5.18 2.91
C LEU A 42 1.01 6.65 2.48
N THR A 43 1.58 7.03 1.35
CA THR A 43 1.52 8.39 0.79
C THR A 43 0.32 8.58 -0.14
N CYS A 44 0.04 7.62 -1.05
CA CYS A 44 -1.01 7.75 -2.06
C CYS A 44 -2.19 6.78 -1.88
N LEU A 45 -2.15 5.92 -0.86
CA LEU A 45 -3.18 4.93 -0.50
C LEU A 45 -3.51 3.91 -1.61
N SER A 46 -2.66 3.82 -2.64
CA SER A 46 -2.82 2.88 -3.75
C SER A 46 -2.06 1.58 -3.51
N VAL A 47 -2.54 0.49 -4.11
CA VAL A 47 -1.86 -0.82 -4.06
C VAL A 47 -0.79 -0.91 -5.16
N HIS A 48 0.40 -1.33 -4.78
CA HIS A 48 1.52 -1.61 -5.67
C HIS A 48 2.07 -3.01 -5.41
N CYS A 49 2.59 -3.67 -6.43
CA CYS A 49 3.35 -4.90 -6.23
C CYS A 49 4.78 -4.57 -5.76
N GLY A 50 5.34 -5.42 -4.90
CA GLY A 50 6.73 -5.34 -4.49
C GLY A 50 7.69 -5.47 -5.68
N ARG A 51 8.93 -5.00 -5.51
CA ARG A 51 9.98 -5.24 -6.51
C ARG A 51 10.23 -6.74 -6.62
N LYS A 52 10.31 -7.24 -7.85
CA LYS A 52 10.79 -8.59 -8.11
C LYS A 52 12.31 -8.57 -7.89
N THR A 53 12.73 -9.04 -6.72
CA THR A 53 14.13 -9.44 -6.48
C THR A 53 14.41 -10.77 -7.13
#